data_AF-A0A814L2Z4-F1
#
_entry.id   AF-A0A814L2Z4-F1
#
_cell.length_a   1.000
_cell.length_b   1.000
_cell.length_c   1.000
_cell.angle_alpha   90.00
_cell.angle_beta   90.00
_cell.angle_gamma   90.00
#
_symmetry.space_group_name_H-M   'P 1'
#
loop_
_entity.id
_entity.type
_entity.pdbx_description
1 polymer ?
#
loop_
_entity_poly.entity_id
_entity_poly.type
_entity_poly.pdbx_seq_one_letter_code
_entity_poly.pdbx_strand_id
1 'polypeptide(L)'
;SFSHWTYQVTKEYLIVNDLQGMLVDNKHYILTDPAISSPEGYERFSTTNLALKGIKKFFQTHQCNHICKHLKLIKHAYQKLPDRDFDPLMTKILA
;
A
#
# COMPACT_ATOMS: atom_id res chain seq x y z
N SER A 1 -3.53 2.96 0.12
CA SER A 1 -4.69 2.10 0.38
C SER A 1 -4.53 0.74 -0.28
N PHE A 2 -4.25 0.67 -1.59
CA PHE A 2 -4.00 -0.60 -2.28
C PHE A 2 -2.97 -1.49 -1.58
N SER A 3 -1.75 -1.01 -1.31
CA SER A 3 -0.73 -1.79 -0.59
C SER A 3 -1.22 -2.31 0.78
N HIS A 4 -1.85 -1.46 1.61
CA HIS A 4 -2.43 -1.89 2.89
C HIS A 4 -3.50 -2.97 2.70
N TRP A 5 -4.39 -2.80 1.73
CA TRP A 5 -5.39 -3.81 1.39
C TRP A 5 -4.75 -5.13 0.95
N THR A 6 -3.70 -5.12 0.12
CA THR A 6 -3.02 -6.36 -0.30
C THR A 6 -2.46 -7.13 0.90
N TYR A 7 -1.94 -6.44 1.91
CA TYR A 7 -1.47 -7.06 3.14
C TYR A 7 -2.59 -7.75 3.91
N GLN A 8 -3.73 -7.09 4.10
CA GLN A 8 -4.82 -7.69 4.88
C GLN A 8 -5.61 -8.74 4.11
N VAL A 9 -5.88 -8.54 2.82
CA VAL A 9 -6.65 -9.50 2.01
C VAL A 9 -5.89 -10.81 1.85
N THR A 10 -4.55 -10.77 1.86
CA THR A 10 -3.69 -11.95 1.84
C THR A 10 -3.43 -12.54 3.23
N LYS A 11 -4.13 -12.05 4.27
CA LYS A 11 -3.94 -12.47 5.68
C LYS A 11 -2.48 -12.36 6.12
N GLU A 12 -1.88 -11.20 5.83
CA GLU A 12 -0.51 -10.84 6.20
C GLU A 12 0.59 -11.60 5.45
N TYR A 13 0.23 -12.39 4.43
CA TYR A 13 1.19 -13.16 3.64
C TYR A 13 2.13 -12.28 2.80
N LEU A 14 1.62 -11.22 2.17
CA LEU A 14 2.44 -10.33 1.34
C LEU A 14 1.91 -8.90 1.29
N ILE A 15 2.78 -7.97 0.92
CA ILE A 15 2.39 -6.60 0.57
C ILE A 15 2.95 -6.24 -0.81
N VAL A 16 2.11 -5.61 -1.65
CA VAL A 16 2.54 -5.05 -2.92
C VAL A 16 2.91 -3.58 -2.73
N ASN A 17 4.17 -3.25 -3.02
CA ASN A 17 4.78 -1.94 -2.88
C ASN A 17 5.39 -1.49 -4.23
N ASP A 18 6.08 -0.35 -4.21
CA ASP A 18 6.72 0.27 -5.38
C ASP A 18 5.73 0.47 -6.54
N LEU A 19 4.58 1.07 -6.22
CA LEU A 19 3.52 1.35 -7.18
C LEU A 19 3.92 2.53 -8.07
N GLN A 20 4.63 2.23 -9.14
CA GLN A 20 5.11 3.17 -10.15
C GLN A 20 4.43 2.93 -11.49
N GLY A 21 4.36 3.96 -12.34
CA GLY A 21 3.71 3.89 -13.64
C GLY A 21 3.04 5.20 -14.01
N MET A 22 1.98 5.10 -14.83
CA MET A 22 1.30 6.28 -15.38
C MET A 22 -0.18 6.32 -14.99
N LEU A 23 -0.63 7.54 -14.69
CA LEU A 23 -2.04 7.89 -14.67
C LEU A 23 -2.48 8.09 -16.12
N VAL A 24 -3.41 7.27 -16.60
CA VAL A 24 -3.87 7.32 -18.01
C VAL A 24 -5.07 8.26 -18.17
N ASP A 25 -5.90 8.35 -17.14
CA ASP A 25 -6.97 9.33 -16.99
C ASP A 25 -7.25 9.56 -15.50
N ASN A 26 -8.29 10.34 -15.17
CA ASN A 26 -8.60 10.69 -13.77
C ASN A 26 -8.97 9.50 -12.85
N LYS A 27 -9.07 8.27 -13.37
CA LYS A 27 -9.51 7.08 -12.61
C LYS A 27 -8.61 5.86 -12.80
N HIS A 28 -7.80 5.81 -13.85
CA HIS A 28 -7.04 4.62 -14.21
C HIS A 28 -5.54 4.82 -14.11
N TYR A 29 -4.89 3.86 -13.44
CA TYR A 29 -3.43 3.75 -13.36
C TYR A 29 -2.98 2.52 -14.12
N ILE A 30 -1.96 2.66 -14.98
CA ILE A 30 -1.19 1.54 -15.50
C ILE A 30 0.11 1.51 -14.70
N LEU A 31 0.28 0.44 -13.93
CA LEU A 31 1.45 0.25 -13.07
C LEU A 31 2.44 -0.74 -13.70
N THR A 32 3.72 -0.53 -13.43
CA THR A 32 4.82 -1.39 -13.87
C THR A 32 5.76 -1.67 -12.70
N ASP A 33 6.53 -2.75 -12.80
CA ASP A 33 7.62 -3.09 -11.89
C ASP A 33 7.29 -3.00 -10.39
N PRO A 34 6.21 -3.65 -9.91
CA PRO A 34 5.90 -3.65 -8.49
C PRO A 34 6.91 -4.49 -7.69
N ALA A 35 7.17 -4.08 -6.45
CA ALA A 35 7.93 -4.86 -5.49
C ALA A 35 7.00 -5.60 -4.53
N ILE A 36 7.27 -6.86 -4.22
CA ILE A 36 6.47 -7.65 -3.27
C ILE A 36 7.33 -8.01 -2.07
N SER A 37 6.89 -7.68 -0.87
CA SER A 37 7.53 -8.11 0.38
C SER A 37 6.69 -9.18 1.08
N SER A 38 7.29 -10.30 1.46
CA SER A 38 6.62 -11.42 2.16
C SER A 38 7.50 -11.99 3.28
N PRO A 39 6.96 -12.37 4.44
CA PRO A 39 7.74 -12.95 5.54
C PRO A 39 8.35 -14.32 5.19
N GLU A 40 7.69 -15.08 4.30
CA GLU A 40 8.07 -16.45 3.97
C GLU A 40 8.84 -16.52 2.65
N GLY A 41 10.08 -17.00 2.72
CA GLY A 41 10.92 -17.29 1.55
C GLY A 41 11.53 -16.05 0.90
N TYR A 42 12.72 -15.65 1.37
CA TYR A 42 13.52 -14.56 0.78
C TYR A 42 13.82 -14.73 -0.72
N GLU A 43 13.72 -15.95 -1.26
CA GLU A 43 13.95 -16.24 -2.68
C GLU A 43 12.73 -16.00 -3.57
N ARG A 44 11.55 -15.83 -2.98
CA ARG A 44 10.34 -15.47 -3.73
C ARG A 44 10.30 -13.97 -3.99
N PHE A 45 9.77 -13.59 -5.16
CA PHE A 45 9.51 -12.22 -5.56
C PHE A 45 10.75 -11.33 -5.75
N SER A 46 11.84 -11.95 -6.23
CA SER A 46 13.09 -11.29 -6.61
C SER A 46 13.86 -10.63 -5.46
N THR A 47 14.98 -10.00 -5.80
CA THR A 47 15.83 -9.24 -4.88
C THR A 47 15.13 -8.02 -4.27
N THR A 48 13.97 -7.63 -4.80
CA THR A 48 13.13 -6.55 -4.25
C THR A 48 12.32 -6.98 -3.02
N ASN A 49 12.25 -8.28 -2.72
CA ASN A 49 11.61 -8.79 -1.52
C ASN A 49 12.45 -8.48 -0.27
N LEU A 50 12.10 -7.40 0.42
CA LEU A 50 12.73 -6.99 1.67
C LEU A 50 12.12 -7.69 2.90
N ALA A 51 11.30 -8.73 2.70
CA ALA A 51 10.60 -9.48 3.72
C ALA A 51 9.91 -8.57 4.77
N LEU A 52 10.00 -8.95 6.05
CA LEU A 52 9.44 -8.17 7.17
C LEU A 52 9.97 -6.73 7.24
N LYS A 53 11.20 -6.48 6.77
CA LYS A 53 11.76 -5.11 6.75
C LYS A 53 10.98 -4.22 5.79
N GLY A 54 10.58 -4.74 4.63
CA GLY A 54 9.74 -4.03 3.66
C GLY A 54 8.36 -3.70 4.22
N ILE A 55 7.70 -4.69 4.82
CA ILE A 55 6.38 -4.53 5.47
C ILE A 55 6.44 -3.48 6.58
N LYS A 56 7.44 -3.58 7.47
CA LYS A 56 7.64 -2.61 8.56
C LYS A 56 7.84 -1.20 8.03
N LYS A 57 8.73 -1.03 7.04
CA LYS A 57 9.04 0.27 6.46
C LYS A 57 7.80 0.92 5.83
N PHE A 58 6.97 0.14 5.13
CA PHE A 58 5.69 0.64 4.60
C PHE A 58 4.79 1.17 5.72
N PHE A 59 4.52 0.37 6.75
CA PHE A 59 3.56 0.77 7.79
C PHE A 59 4.05 1.91 8.68
N GLN A 60 5.36 2.06 8.88
CA GLN A 60 5.92 3.19 9.64
C GLN A 60 5.60 4.56 9.02
N THR A 61 5.46 4.63 7.69
CA THR A 61 5.12 5.87 6.97
C THR A 61 3.69 5.91 6.46
N HIS A 62 2.95 4.80 6.57
CA HIS A 62 1.57 4.73 6.14
C HIS A 62 0.65 5.58 7.04
N GLN A 63 -0.21 6.36 6.41
CA GLN A 63 -1.36 7.01 7.04
C GLN A 63 -2.59 6.44 6.35
N CYS A 64 -3.50 5.81 7.10
CA CYS A 64 -4.76 5.36 6.50
C CYS A 64 -5.52 6.59 6.00
N ASN A 65 -6.07 6.49 4.79
CA ASN A 65 -6.91 7.53 4.20
C ASN A 65 -8.37 7.07 4.14
N HIS A 66 -9.23 7.89 3.54
CA HIS A 66 -10.67 7.60 3.42
C HIS A 66 -10.96 6.25 2.71
N ILE A 67 -10.15 5.82 1.74
CA ILE A 67 -10.29 4.50 1.11
C ILE A 67 -9.96 3.37 2.10
N CYS A 68 -8.89 3.48 2.90
CA CYS A 68 -8.58 2.49 3.93
C CYS A 68 -9.74 2.36 4.94
N LYS A 69 -10.33 3.49 5.34
CA LYS A 69 -11.49 3.55 6.25
C LYS A 69 -12.72 2.91 5.62
N HIS A 70 -13.03 3.23 4.36
CA HIS A 70 -14.16 2.66 3.63
C HIS A 70 -14.05 1.14 3.48
N LEU A 71 -12.84 0.65 3.19
CA LEU A 71 -12.52 -0.77 3.14
C LEU A 71 -12.42 -1.44 4.52
N LYS A 72 -12.61 -0.70 5.62
CA LYS A 72 -12.51 -1.17 7.02
C LYS A 72 -11.18 -1.86 7.32
N LEU A 73 -10.10 -1.32 6.76
CA LEU A 73 -8.76 -1.84 6.98
C LEU A 73 -8.30 -1.58 8.43
N ILE A 74 -7.66 -2.56 9.03
CA ILE A 74 -7.15 -2.52 10.41
C ILE A 74 -5.71 -1.98 10.36
N LYS A 75 -5.41 -1.01 11.23
CA LYS A 75 -4.06 -0.47 11.35
C LYS A 75 -3.09 -1.55 11.81
N HIS A 76 -1.96 -1.64 11.12
CA HIS A 76 -0.88 -2.51 11.54
C HIS A 76 -0.18 -1.97 12.80
N ALA A 77 0.42 -2.84 13.63
CA ALA A 77 1.09 -2.43 14.87
C ALA A 77 2.22 -1.41 14.66
N TYR A 78 2.87 -1.43 13.49
CA TYR A 78 3.91 -0.47 13.10
C TYR A 78 3.38 0.86 12.56
N GLN A 79 2.07 0.99 12.31
CA GLN A 79 1.46 2.23 11.89
C GLN A 79 1.26 3.16 13.09
N LYS A 80 2.14 4.17 13.21
CA LYS A 80 2.12 5.13 14.32
C LYS A 80 1.57 6.50 13.94
N LEU A 81 1.56 6.81 12.64
CA LEU A 81 1.04 8.09 12.16
C LEU A 81 -0.49 8.13 12.23
N PRO A 82 -1.10 9.32 12.46
CA PRO A 82 -2.54 9.49 12.43
C PRO A 82 -3.10 9.23 11.02
N ASP A 83 -4.42 9.13 10.92
CA ASP A 83 -5.08 9.02 9.62
C ASP A 83 -4.92 10.32 8.82
N ARG A 84 -4.90 10.19 7.51
CA ARG A 84 -4.91 11.32 6.59
C ARG A 84 -6.36 11.61 6.18
N ASP A 85 -6.91 12.67 6.75
CA ASP A 85 -8.30 13.09 6.50
C ASP A 85 -8.46 13.96 5.25
N PHE A 86 -7.37 14.44 4.66
CA PHE A 86 -7.36 15.20 3.41
C PHE A 86 -6.93 14.34 2.22
N ASP A 87 -7.76 14.30 1.16
CA ASP A 87 -7.39 13.69 -0.12
C ASP A 87 -7.32 14.75 -1.25
N PRO A 88 -6.11 15.14 -1.69
CA PRO A 88 -5.93 16.08 -2.79
C PRO A 88 -6.52 15.59 -4.13
N LEU A 89 -6.68 14.27 -4.33
CA LEU A 89 -7.22 13.69 -5.56
C LEU A 89 -8.74 13.85 -5.64
N MET A 90 -9.46 13.70 -4.52
CA MET A 90 -10.90 13.97 -4.46
C MET A 90 -11.22 15.45 -4.72
N THR A 91 -10.36 16.37 -4.27
CA THR A 91 -10.53 17.81 -4.53
C THR A 91 -10.38 18.18 -6.01
N LYS A 92 -9.67 17.37 -6.81
CA LYS A 92 -9.48 17.60 -8.26
C LYS A 92 -10.49 16.89 -9.16
N ILE A 93 -11.18 15.87 -8.67
CA ILE A 93 -12.21 15.13 -9.44
C ILE A 93 -13.57 15.84 -9.39
N LEU A 94 -13.79 16.69 -8.37
CA LEU A 94 -15.03 17.47 -8.18
C LEU A 94 -14.94 18.92 -8.67
N ALA A 95 -13.83 19.31 -9.29
CA ALA A 95 -13.62 20.63 -9.91
C ALA A 95 -13.54 20.47 -11.43
#